data_AF-A0A7Y3RNG6-F1
#
_entry.id   AF-A0A7Y3RNG6-F1
#
_cell.length_a   1.000
_cell.length_b   1.000
_cell.length_c   1.000
_cell.angle_alpha   90.00
_cell.angle_beta   90.00
_cell.angle_gamma   90.00
#
_symmetry.space_group_name_H-M   'P 1'
#
loop_
_entity.id
_entity.type
_entity.pdbx_description
1 polymer ?
#
loop_
_entity_poly.entity_id
_entity_poly.type
_entity_poly.pdbx_seq_one_letter_code
_entity_poly.pdbx_strand_id
1 'polypeptide(L)' 'MRTAAKTATYSVMHFAVAFTVAFSLTGSWKAAAAIGLIEPLIQTAAYLVHEKAWSCVPFRSYPQRAPDPA' A
#
# COMPACT_ATOMS: atom_id res chain seq x y z
N MET A 1 -13.52 -19.26 7.03
CA MET A 1 -13.33 -19.66 5.61
C MET A 1 -13.84 -18.64 4.57
N ARG A 2 -14.80 -17.74 4.89
CA ARG A 2 -15.28 -16.72 3.92
C ARG A 2 -14.29 -15.57 3.64
N THR A 3 -13.44 -15.22 4.61
CA THR A 3 -12.49 -14.10 4.47
C THR A 3 -11.41 -14.39 3.44
N ALA A 4 -10.82 -15.59 3.46
CA ALA A 4 -9.78 -15.98 2.49
C ALA A 4 -10.30 -15.98 1.04
N ALA A 5 -11.52 -16.49 0.82
CA ALA A 5 -12.16 -16.43 -0.50
C ALA A 5 -12.42 -14.98 -0.94
N LYS A 6 -12.89 -14.12 -0.04
CA LYS A 6 -13.11 -12.70 -0.32
C LYS A 6 -11.81 -11.98 -0.68
N THR A 7 -10.72 -12.25 0.06
CA THR A 7 -9.39 -11.72 -0.24
C THR A 7 -8.90 -12.23 -1.60
N ALA A 8 -9.05 -13.52 -1.89
CA ALA A 8 -8.64 -14.10 -3.17
C ALA A 8 -9.41 -13.48 -4.36
N THR A 9 -10.74 -13.37 -4.27
CA THR A 9 -11.56 -12.75 -5.34
C THR A 9 -11.18 -11.28 -5.53
N TYR A 10 -10.93 -10.54 -4.45
CA TYR A 10 -10.48 -9.15 -4.53
C TYR A 10 -9.11 -9.04 -5.22
N SER A 11 -8.13 -9.88 -4.83
CA SER A 11 -6.81 -9.89 -5.46
C SER A 11 -6.87 -10.23 -6.95
N VAL A 12 -7.72 -11.18 -7.35
CA VAL A 12 -7.91 -11.55 -8.76
C VAL A 12 -8.54 -10.41 -9.55
N MET A 13 -9.59 -9.77 -9.02
CA MET A 13 -10.21 -8.61 -9.65
C MET A 13 -9.20 -7.48 -9.84
N HIS A 14 -8.41 -7.19 -8.80
CA HIS A 14 -7.39 -6.14 -8.82
C HIS A 14 -6.31 -6.44 -9.87
N PHE A 15 -5.77 -7.65 -9.89
CA PHE A 15 -4.79 -8.08 -10.89
C PHE A 15 -5.36 -8.01 -12.32
N ALA A 16 -6.61 -8.42 -12.53
CA ALA A 16 -7.25 -8.37 -13.84
C ALA A 16 -7.40 -6.93 -14.34
N VAL A 17 -7.80 -5.99 -13.48
CA VAL A 17 -7.90 -4.56 -13.83
C VAL A 17 -6.53 -3.98 -14.13
N ALA A 18 -5.54 -4.19 -13.26
CA ALA A 18 -4.18 -3.70 -13.45
C ALA A 18 -3.55 -4.25 -14.74
N PHE A 19 -3.68 -5.55 -15.00
CA PHE A 19 -3.21 -6.19 -16.22
C PHE A 19 -3.90 -5.61 -17.46
N THR A 20 -5.22 -5.44 -17.43
CA THR A 20 -5.99 -4.91 -18.58
C THR A 20 -5.61 -3.48 -18.92
N VAL A 21 -5.48 -2.61 -17.91
CA VAL A 21 -5.05 -1.21 -18.10
C VAL A 21 -3.61 -1.16 -18.62
N ALA A 22 -2.71 -1.91 -18.00
CA ALA A 22 -1.30 -1.95 -18.41
C ALA A 22 -1.12 -2.53 -19.82
N PHE A 23 -1.86 -3.59 -20.17
CA PHE A 23 -1.85 -4.17 -21.51
C PHE A 23 -2.41 -3.19 -22.54
N SER A 24 -3.50 -2.48 -22.22
CA SER A 24 -4.09 -1.48 -23.12
C SER A 24 -3.13 -0.31 -23.39
N LEU A 25 -2.33 0.09 -22.41
CA LEU A 25 -1.36 1.19 -22.55
C LEU A 25 -0.06 0.76 -23.24
N THR A 26 0.42 -0.46 -22.98
CA THR A 26 1.74 -0.92 -23.47
C THR A 26 1.68 -1.82 -24.69
N GLY A 27 0.52 -2.44 -24.97
CA GLY A 27 0.36 -3.45 -26.01
C GLY A 27 1.15 -4.75 -25.77
N SER A 28 1.78 -4.92 -24.59
CA SER A 28 2.65 -6.05 -24.30
C SER A 28 2.27 -6.77 -23.00
N TRP A 29 2.06 -8.07 -23.09
CA TRP A 29 1.67 -8.91 -21.94
C TRP A 29 2.78 -8.99 -20.87
N LYS A 30 4.05 -8.88 -21.28
CA LYS A 30 5.20 -8.83 -20.37
C LYS A 30 5.20 -7.58 -19.51
N ALA A 31 4.97 -6.40 -20.11
CA ALA A 31 4.91 -5.17 -19.33
C ALA A 31 3.68 -5.15 -18.41
N ALA A 32 2.55 -5.69 -18.86
CA ALA A 32 1.35 -5.81 -18.03
C ALA A 32 1.56 -6.67 -16.78
N ALA A 33 2.23 -7.82 -16.92
CA ALA A 33 2.60 -8.66 -15.78
C ALA A 33 3.59 -7.97 -14.83
N ALA A 34 4.58 -7.25 -15.37
CA ALA A 34 5.54 -6.48 -14.56
C ALA A 34 4.84 -5.36 -13.78
N ILE A 35 3.95 -4.61 -14.41
CA ILE A 35 3.21 -3.52 -13.77
C ILE A 35 2.28 -4.04 -12.67
N GLY A 36 1.58 -5.15 -12.88
CA GLY A 36 0.73 -5.77 -11.85
C GLY A 36 1.48 -6.18 -10.58
N LEU A 37 2.79 -6.42 -10.67
CA LEU A 37 3.66 -6.69 -9.52
C LEU A 37 4.34 -5.43 -8.96
N ILE A 38 4.56 -4.43 -9.81
CA ILE A 38 5.24 -3.19 -9.42
C ILE A 38 4.34 -2.33 -8.52
N GLU A 39 3.02 -2.39 -8.72
CA GLU A 39 2.06 -1.61 -7.92
C GLU A 39 2.20 -1.83 -6.40
N PRO A 40 2.15 -3.06 -5.86
CA PRO A 40 2.33 -3.28 -4.42
C PRO A 40 3.74 -2.94 -3.94
N LEU A 41 4.77 -3.08 -4.79
CA LEU A 41 6.14 -2.70 -4.45
C LEU A 41 6.28 -1.18 -4.28
N ILE A 42 5.74 -0.42 -5.24
CA ILE A 42 5.71 1.04 -5.17
C ILE A 42 4.84 1.49 -4.00
N GLN A 43 3.68 0.85 -3.77
CA GLN A 43 2.82 1.16 -2.63
C GLN A 43 3.55 0.96 -1.30
N THR A 44 4.31 -0.13 -1.15
CA THR A 44 5.13 -0.38 0.05
C THR A 44 6.26 0.66 0.17
N ALA A 45 6.97 0.95 -0.91
CA ALA A 45 8.05 1.93 -0.90
C ALA A 45 7.55 3.34 -0.56
N ALA A 46 6.43 3.76 -1.15
CA ALA A 46 5.78 5.03 -0.87
C ALA A 46 5.32 5.12 0.59
N TYR A 47 4.77 4.03 1.14
CA TYR A 47 4.41 3.96 2.56
C TYR A 47 5.63 4.14 3.48
N LEU A 48 6.75 3.47 3.17
CA LEU A 48 7.98 3.63 3.96
C LEU A 48 8.54 5.05 3.88
N VAL A 49 8.50 5.67 2.70
CA VAL A 49 8.90 7.07 2.52
C VAL A 49 7.95 8.01 3.29
N HIS A 50 6.65 7.76 3.24
CA HIS A 50 5.64 8.54 3.97
C HIS A 50 5.86 8.47 5.48
N GLU A 51 6.03 7.26 6.04
CA GLU A 51 6.36 7.07 7.46
C GLU A 51 7.65 7.78 7.84
N LYS A 52 8.69 7.67 7.02
CA LYS A 52 9.96 8.35 7.29
C LYS A 52 9.80 9.86 7.24
N ALA A 53 9.06 10.40 6.28
CA ALA A 53 8.76 11.82 6.18
C ALA A 53 7.96 12.34 7.38
N TRP A 54 6.98 11.55 7.85
CA TRP A 54 6.16 11.92 9.01
C TRP A 54 6.89 11.76 10.34
N SER A 55 7.81 10.81 10.45
CA SER A 55 8.67 10.64 11.63
C SER A 55 9.64 11.80 11.85
N CYS A 56 9.98 12.53 10.78
CA CYS A 56 10.75 13.77 10.87
C CYS A 56 9.91 14.96 11.34
N VAL A 57 8.58 14.85 11.37
CA VAL A 57 7.70 15.84 12.01
C VAL A 57 7.60 15.42 13.48
N PRO A 58 8.23 16.14 14.43
CA PRO A 58 8.09 15.81 15.84
C PRO A 58 6.62 15.99 16.20
N PHE A 59 5.87 14.89 16.27
CA PHE A 59 4.56 14.88 16.89
C PHE A 59 4.80 15.25 18.33
N ARG A 60 4.51 16.52 18.65
CA ARG A 60 4.81 17.15 19.93
C ARG A 60 4.29 16.22 21.02
N SER A 61 5.22 15.53 21.70
CA SER A 61 4.88 14.65 22.81
C SER A 61 4.10 15.51 23.78
N TYR A 62 2.82 15.19 23.97
CA TYR A 62 2.02 15.85 24.98
C TYR A 62 2.80 15.70 26.29
N PRO A 63 3.15 16.80 26.98
CA PRO A 63 3.91 16.72 28.21
C PRO A 63 3.19 15.71 29.09
N GLN A 64 3.90 14.66 29.50
CA GLN A 64 3.41 13.69 30.44
C GLN A 64 2.96 14.50 31.66
N ARG A 65 1.64 14.68 31.82
CA ARG A 65 1.11 15.33 33.01
C ARG A 65 1.56 14.42 34.15
N ALA A 66 2.45 14.93 34.99
CA ALA A 66 2.92 14.23 36.16
C ALA A 66 1.69 13.71 36.94
N PRO A 67 1.75 12.51 37.54
CA PRO A 67 0.68 12.06 38.41
C PRO A 67 0.48 13.15 39.48
N ASP A 68 -0.77 13.59 39.65
CA ASP A 68 -1.12 14.57 40.66
C ASP A 68 -0.67 14.04 42.03
N PRO A 69 0.14 14.78 42.80
CA PRO A 69 0.43 14.38 44.16
C PRO A 69 -0.81 14.63 45.03
N ALA A 70 -1.43 13.50 45.41
CA ALA A 70 -2.38 13.25 46.50
C ALA A 70 -3.87 13.59 46.25
#